data_AF-H5X6N3-F1
#
_entry.id   AF-H5X6N3-F1
#
_cell.length_a   1.000
_cell.length_b   1.000
_cell.length_c   1.000
_cell.angle_alpha   90.00
_cell.angle_beta   90.00
_cell.angle_gamma   90.00
#
_symmetry.space_group_name_H-M   'P 1'
#
loop_
_entity.id
_entity.type
_entity.pdbx_description
1 polymer ?
#
loop_
_entity_poly.entity_id
_entity_poly.type
_entity_poly.pdbx_seq_one_letter_code
_entity_poly.pdbx_strand_id
1 'polypeptide(L)' 'MTWACERGCPVGGSKTYASAEQASRYAAAFDRQDSEDLGRRAPLLGMFPLRLARAVRQLRRHG' A
#
# COMPACT_ATOMS: atom_id res chain seq x y z
N MET A 1 -19.63 -0.38 -6.92
CA MET A 1 -18.23 -0.75 -7.22
C MET A 1 -17.71 -1.56 -6.03
N THR A 2 -17.10 -2.71 -6.28
CA THR A 2 -16.55 -3.58 -5.23
C THR A 2 -15.04 -3.72 -5.46
N TRP A 3 -14.26 -3.65 -4.38
CA TRP A 3 -12.81 -3.85 -4.44
C TRP A 3 -12.38 -4.83 -3.35
N ALA A 4 -11.38 -5.64 -3.68
CA ALA A 4 -10.78 -6.60 -2.77
C ALA A 4 -9.25 -6.45 -2.83
N CYS A 5 -8.58 -6.68 -1.71
CA CYS A 5 -7.13 -6.68 -1.69
C CYS A 5 -6.58 -7.88 -2.47
N GLU A 6 -5.85 -7.63 -3.56
CA GLU A 6 -5.21 -8.68 -4.38
C GLU A 6 -4.18 -9.51 -3.61
N ARG A 7 -3.64 -9.00 -2.50
CA ARG A 7 -2.66 -9.69 -1.65
C ARG A 7 -3.30 -10.67 -0.64
N GLY A 8 -4.60 -10.96 -0.78
CA GLY A 8 -5.32 -11.90 0.09
C GLY A 8 -5.56 -11.37 1.51
N CYS A 9 -5.50 -10.05 1.71
CA CYS A 9 -5.84 -9.44 3.00
C CYS A 9 -7.36 -9.44 3.21
N PRO A 10 -7.87 -9.49 4.45
CA PRO A 10 -9.31 -9.38 4.75
C PRO A 10 -9.86 -7.96 4.55
N VAL A 11 -9.16 -7.12 3.78
CA VAL A 11 -9.49 -5.72 3.54
C VAL A 11 -10.10 -5.61 2.14
N GLY A 12 -11.34 -5.17 2.11
CA GLY A 12 -12.11 -4.95 0.89
C GLY A 12 -13.41 -4.23 1.22
N GLY A 13 -14.15 -3.80 0.20
CA GLY A 13 -15.39 -3.07 0.43
C GLY A 13 -16.20 -2.82 -0.84
N SER A 14 -17.43 -2.37 -0.64
CA SER A 14 -18.30 -1.89 -1.70
C SER A 14 -18.61 -0.42 -1.50
N LYS A 15 -18.59 0.34 -2.59
CA LYS A 15 -19.01 1.75 -2.63
C LYS A 15 -20.05 1.95 -3.72
N THR A 16 -21.17 2.56 -3.32
CA THR A 16 -22.24 2.95 -4.24
C THR A 16 -22.03 4.39 -4.66
N TYR A 17 -22.11 4.64 -5.97
CA TYR A 17 -22.00 5.96 -6.56
C TYR A 17 -23.33 6.32 -7.21
N ALA A 18 -23.65 7.61 -7.26
CA ALA A 18 -24.90 8.10 -7.82
C ALA A 18 -25.04 7.88 -9.34
N SER A 19 -23.93 7.70 -10.06
CA SER A 19 -23.94 7.40 -11.49
C SER A 19 -22.84 6.42 -11.90
N ALA A 20 -23.07 5.72 -13.01
CA ALA A 20 -22.09 4.80 -13.60
C ALA A 20 -20.80 5.53 -14.03
N GLU A 21 -20.93 6.77 -14.51
CA GLU A 21 -19.79 7.62 -14.90
C GLU A 21 -18.90 7.99 -13.71
N GLN A 22 -19.50 8.27 -12.54
CA GLN A 22 -18.72 8.47 -11.33
C GLN A 22 -17.99 7.19 -10.92
N ALA A 23 -18.67 6.04 -10.99
CA ALA A 23 -18.06 4.76 -10.67
C ALA A 23 -16.85 4.46 -11.57
N SER A 24 -16.95 4.68 -12.89
CA SER A 24 -15.84 4.42 -13.82
C SER A 24 -14.66 5.36 -13.61
N ARG A 25 -14.92 6.66 -13.37
CA ARG A 25 -13.88 7.65 -13.09
C ARG A 25 -13.07 7.30 -11.85
N TYR A 26 -13.73 6.90 -10.78
CA TYR A 26 -13.04 6.50 -9.54
C TYR A 26 -12.34 5.14 -9.70
N ALA A 27 -12.94 4.18 -10.39
CA ALA A 27 -12.29 2.89 -10.67
C ALA A 27 -10.95 3.08 -11.40
N ALA A 28 -10.92 3.89 -12.47
CA ALA A 28 -9.69 4.19 -13.20
C ALA A 28 -8.63 4.93 -12.37
N ALA A 29 -9.05 5.68 -11.34
CA ALA A 29 -8.13 6.36 -10.44
C ALA A 29 -7.48 5.41 -9.42
N PHE A 30 -8.21 4.38 -8.97
CA PHE A 30 -7.72 3.36 -8.04
C PHE A 30 -6.96 2.21 -8.74
N ASP A 31 -7.19 2.00 -10.03
CA ASP A 31 -6.50 1.00 -10.86
C ASP A 31 -5.05 1.39 -11.21
N ARG A 32 -4.58 2.55 -10.73
CA ARG A 32 -3.17 2.92 -10.84
C ARG A 32 -2.36 2.19 -9.78
N GLN A 33 -1.36 1.45 -10.24
CA GLN A 33 -0.43 0.72 -9.41
C GLN A 33 0.39 1.68 -8.52
N ASP A 34 -0.08 1.90 -7.29
CA ASP A 34 0.55 2.80 -6.30
C ASP A 34 1.97 2.34 -5.88
N SER A 35 2.36 1.12 -6.29
CA SER A 35 3.70 0.56 -6.04
C SER A 35 4.83 1.30 -6.76
N GLU A 36 4.55 1.99 -7.87
CA GLU A 36 5.60 2.72 -8.59
C GLU A 36 6.01 4.04 -7.90
N ASP A 37 5.12 4.62 -7.09
CA ASP A 37 5.37 5.89 -6.37
C ASP A 37 5.82 5.66 -4.92
N LEU A 38 5.39 4.55 -4.27
CA LEU A 38 5.84 4.15 -2.93
C LEU A 38 7.37 3.99 -2.80
N GLY A 39 8.08 3.69 -3.89
CA GLY A 39 9.55 3.64 -3.92
C GLY A 39 10.23 4.94 -4.34
N ARG A 40 9.53 5.80 -5.09
CA ARG A 40 10.13 6.96 -5.78
C ARG A 40 10.16 8.22 -4.92
N ARG A 41 9.21 8.36 -4.00
CA ARG A 41 9.13 9.46 -3.01
C ARG A 41 9.34 9.02 -1.57
N ALA A 42 9.83 7.82 -1.31
CA ALA A 42 10.22 7.46 0.04
C ALA A 42 11.39 8.36 0.47
N PRO A 43 11.23 9.29 1.45
CA PRO A 43 12.38 10.01 1.96
C PRO A 43 13.33 8.97 2.55
N LEU A 44 14.56 8.91 2.03
CA LEU A 44 15.60 7.98 2.51
C LEU A 44 15.84 8.09 4.03
N LEU A 45 15.40 9.21 4.62
CA LEU A 45 15.44 9.51 6.05
C LEU A 45 14.30 8.86 6.86
N GLY A 46 13.16 8.50 6.27
CA GLY A 46 12.02 7.92 6.99
C GLY A 46 12.18 6.43 7.36
N MET A 47 13.15 5.74 6.75
CA MET A 47 13.38 4.30 6.95
C MET A 47 14.53 3.99 7.92
N PHE A 48 15.21 5.03 8.44
CA PHE A 48 16.29 4.86 9.42
C PHE A 48 15.87 4.07 10.68
N PRO A 49 14.69 4.31 11.30
CA PRO A 49 14.27 3.58 12.49
C PRO A 49 14.10 2.07 12.23
N LEU A 50 13.55 1.71 11.07
CA LEU A 50 13.34 0.31 10.67
C LEU A 50 14.65 -0.41 10.38
N ARG A 51 15.64 0.27 9.78
CA ARG A 51 16.98 -0.28 9.52
C ARG A 51 17.73 -0.58 10.82
N LEU A 52 17.66 0.33 11.80
CA LEU A 52 18.22 0.12 13.16
C LEU A 52 17.57 -1.07 13.86
N ALA A 53 16.24 -1.14 13.86
CA ALA A 53 15.51 -2.25 14.47
C ALA A 53 15.85 -3.60 13.82
N ARG A 54 16.11 -3.63 12.51
CA ARG A 54 16.53 -4.84 11.80
C ARG A 54 17.95 -5.27 12.17
N ALA A 55 18.89 -4.33 12.26
CA ALA A 55 20.29 -4.60 12.65
C ALA A 55 20.39 -5.15 14.08
N VAL A 56 19.67 -4.56 15.03
CA VAL A 56 19.64 -5.04 16.43
C VAL A 56 19.09 -6.47 16.52
N ARG A 57 18.04 -6.80 15.75
CA ARG A 57 17.50 -8.17 15.72
C ARG A 57 18.47 -9.18 15.11
N GLN A 58 19.27 -8.79 14.12
CA GLN A 58 20.28 -9.68 13.52
C GLN A 58 21.41 -10.00 14.50
N LEU A 59 21.89 -9.00 15.23
CA LEU A 59 22.93 -9.19 16.26
C LEU A 59 22.45 -10.12 17.39
N ARG A 60 21.20 -9.99 17.82
CA ARG A 60 20.60 -10.85 18.86
C ARG A 60 20.33 -12.30 18.41
N ARG A 61 20.45 -12.61 17.11
CA ARG A 61 20.29 -13.98 16.59
C ARG A 61 21.63 -14.70 16.39
N HIS A 62 22.75 -13.99 16.50
CA HIS A 62 24.11 -14.51 16.32
C HIS A 62 24.93 -14.54 17.62
N GLY A 63 24.33 -14.20 18.77
CA GLY A 63 24.87 -14.44 20.11
C GLY A 63 23.93 -15.35 20.87
#